data_AF-A0A9X6SRM2-F1
#
_entry.id   AF-A0A9X6SRM2-F1
#
_cell.length_a   1.000
_cell.length_b   1.000
_cell.length_c   1.000
_cell.angle_alpha   90.00
_cell.angle_beta   90.00
_cell.angle_gamma   90.00
#
_symmetry.space_group_name_H-M   'P 1'
#
loop_
_entity.id
_entity.type
_entity.pdbx_description
1 polymer ?
#
loop_
_entity_poly.entity_id
_entity_poly.type
_entity_poly.pdbx_seq_one_letter_code
_entity_poly.pdbx_strand_id
1 'polypeptide(L)'
;MGGAIVSGSFQGFDQSYLVNALQMLGENFVGVTQLPYNTTDDEIIRLNKCGVRAIRFNVNRGGSEDISYLDYLARRVYELVNWHTELY
;
A
#
# COMPACT_ATOMS: atom_id res chain seq x y z
N MET A 1 22.75 -0.01 -2.65
CA MET A 1 21.74 1.07 -2.75
C MET A 1 20.37 0.42 -2.59
N GLY A 2 19.45 1.09 -1.91
CA GLY A 2 18.08 0.61 -1.68
C GLY A 2 17.15 1.78 -1.35
N GLY A 3 15.85 1.54 -1.25
CA GLY A 3 14.88 2.60 -0.98
C GLY A 3 13.42 2.18 -1.03
N ALA A 4 12.55 3.15 -0.76
CA ALA A 4 11.11 2.97 -0.86
C ALA A 4 10.59 3.55 -2.20
N ILE A 5 9.77 2.79 -2.90
CA ILE A 5 9.02 3.25 -4.08
C ILE A 5 7.58 3.52 -3.62
N VAL A 6 7.19 4.79 -3.62
CA VAL A 6 5.90 5.23 -3.09
C VAL A 6 4.94 5.51 -4.24
N SER A 7 3.82 4.80 -4.29
CA SER A 7 2.73 5.01 -5.24
C SER A 7 2.25 6.45 -5.25
N GLY A 8 2.26 7.12 -6.39
CA GLY A 8 1.72 8.48 -6.52
C GLY A 8 0.19 8.49 -6.51
N SER A 9 -0.44 9.52 -5.93
CA SER A 9 -1.91 9.60 -5.84
C SER A 9 -2.60 9.53 -7.20
N PHE A 10 -1.96 10.07 -8.26
CA PHE A 10 -2.46 10.05 -9.64
C PHE A 10 -2.49 8.65 -10.27
N GLN A 11 -1.77 7.68 -9.70
CA GLN A 11 -1.80 6.30 -10.16
C GLN A 11 -3.00 5.52 -9.57
N GLY A 12 -3.79 6.17 -8.69
CA GLY A 12 -4.98 5.58 -8.10
C GLY A 12 -4.66 4.26 -7.41
N PHE A 13 -5.43 3.22 -7.72
CA PHE A 13 -5.28 1.89 -7.13
C PHE A 13 -4.60 0.89 -8.06
N ASP A 14 -4.06 1.34 -9.20
CA ASP A 14 -3.27 0.46 -10.07
C ASP A 14 -2.01 0.00 -9.34
N GLN A 15 -1.74 -1.30 -9.36
CA GLN A 15 -0.58 -1.92 -8.72
C GLN A 15 0.45 -2.41 -9.74
N SER A 16 0.10 -2.41 -11.04
CA SER A 16 0.91 -3.02 -12.08
C SER A 16 2.28 -2.35 -12.22
N TYR A 17 2.32 -1.01 -12.22
CA TYR A 17 3.58 -0.25 -12.29
C TYR A 17 4.44 -0.45 -11.04
N LEU A 18 3.84 -0.51 -9.84
CA LEU A 18 4.59 -0.63 -8.59
C LEU A 18 5.26 -1.99 -8.54
N VAL A 19 4.51 -3.05 -8.84
CA VAL A 19 5.03 -4.42 -8.93
C VAL A 19 6.13 -4.51 -9.99
N ASN A 20 5.93 -3.91 -11.17
CA ASN A 20 6.94 -3.90 -12.21
C ASN A 20 8.22 -3.17 -11.79
N ALA A 21 8.10 -2.00 -11.16
CA ALA A 21 9.25 -1.24 -10.66
C ALA A 21 10.04 -2.01 -9.60
N LEU A 22 9.36 -2.67 -8.67
CA LEU A 22 10.00 -3.49 -7.63
C LEU A 22 10.75 -4.68 -8.24
N GLN A 23 10.15 -5.34 -9.24
CA GLN A 23 10.82 -6.44 -9.96
C GLN A 23 12.07 -5.97 -10.70
N MET A 24 12.04 -4.77 -11.29
CA MET A 24 13.19 -4.21 -12.02
C MET A 24 14.32 -3.75 -11.10
N LEU A 25 13.99 -3.17 -9.94
CA LEU A 25 14.96 -2.58 -9.01
C LEU A 25 15.54 -3.59 -8.01
N GLY A 26 14.85 -4.72 -7.82
CA GLY A 26 15.32 -5.86 -7.03
C GLY A 26 15.11 -5.70 -5.53
N GLU A 27 15.63 -6.67 -4.78
CA GLU A 27 15.28 -6.94 -3.38
C GLU A 27 15.64 -5.82 -2.38
N ASN A 28 16.51 -4.90 -2.76
CA ASN A 28 16.88 -3.75 -1.92
C ASN A 28 15.81 -2.64 -1.93
N PHE A 29 14.73 -2.80 -2.70
CA PHE A 29 13.63 -1.85 -2.80
C PHE A 29 12.33 -2.44 -2.27
N VAL A 30 11.54 -1.60 -1.61
CA VAL A 30 10.23 -1.97 -1.06
C VAL A 30 9.16 -1.00 -1.54
N GLY A 31 7.94 -1.50 -1.71
CA GLY A 31 6.80 -0.71 -2.17
C GLY A 31 5.98 -0.12 -1.03
N VAL A 32 5.49 1.10 -1.23
CA VAL A 32 4.43 1.71 -0.43
C VAL A 32 3.25 1.99 -1.35
N THR A 33 2.11 1.33 -1.11
CA THR A 33 0.94 1.38 -2.00
C THR A 33 -0.24 2.14 -1.39
N GLN A 34 -1.28 2.41 -2.16
CA GLN A 34 -2.61 2.75 -1.67
C GLN A 34 -3.63 1.79 -2.29
N LEU A 35 -4.63 1.38 -1.50
CA LEU A 35 -5.61 0.36 -1.88
C LEU A 35 -7.03 0.79 -1.48
N PRO A 36 -8.06 0.33 -2.19
CA PRO A 36 -9.44 0.37 -1.70
C PRO A 36 -9.58 -0.35 -0.34
N TYR A 37 -10.45 0.13 0.53
CA TYR A 37 -10.70 -0.51 1.84
C TYR A 37 -11.22 -1.95 1.72
N ASN A 38 -11.85 -2.28 0.58
CA ASN A 38 -12.41 -3.58 0.27
C ASN A 38 -11.47 -4.49 -0.55
N THR A 39 -10.20 -4.12 -0.75
CA THR A 39 -9.21 -5.02 -1.35
C THR A 39 -9.16 -6.34 -0.59
N THR A 40 -9.09 -7.47 -1.28
CA THR A 40 -9.12 -8.81 -0.66
C THR A 40 -7.82 -9.17 0.06
N ASP A 41 -7.88 -10.13 0.99
CA ASP A 41 -6.68 -10.61 1.70
C ASP A 41 -5.68 -11.24 0.73
N ASP A 42 -6.16 -12.02 -0.25
CA ASP A 42 -5.32 -12.65 -1.26
C ASP A 42 -4.52 -11.61 -2.06
N GLU A 43 -5.12 -10.46 -2.37
CA GLU A 43 -4.44 -9.39 -3.09
C GLU A 43 -3.38 -8.70 -2.23
N ILE A 44 -3.67 -8.46 -0.95
CA ILE A 44 -2.70 -7.91 0.01
C ILE A 44 -1.51 -8.87 0.17
N ILE A 45 -1.78 -10.17 0.31
CA ILE A 45 -0.75 -11.22 0.41
C ILE A 45 0.08 -11.28 -0.88
N ARG A 46 -0.56 -11.18 -2.06
CA ARG A 46 0.12 -11.14 -3.36
C ARG A 46 1.07 -9.95 -3.45
N LEU A 47 0.60 -8.74 -3.11
CA LEU A 47 1.43 -7.53 -3.11
C LEU A 47 2.59 -7.63 -2.11
N ASN A 48 2.36 -8.25 -0.96
CA ASN A 48 3.43 -8.50 0.02
C ASN A 48 4.52 -9.42 -0.57
N LYS A 49 4.12 -10.48 -1.30
CA LYS A 49 5.08 -11.33 -2.03
C LYS A 49 5.83 -10.58 -3.12
N CYS A 50 5.24 -9.53 -3.70
CA CYS A 50 5.89 -8.66 -4.69
C CYS A 50 6.82 -7.59 -4.08
N GLY A 51 6.97 -7.51 -2.75
CA GLY A 51 7.88 -6.56 -2.10
C GLY A 51 7.21 -5.30 -1.54
N VAL A 52 5.89 -5.21 -1.54
CA VAL A 52 5.17 -4.13 -0.85
C VAL A 52 5.23 -4.34 0.66
N ARG A 53 5.48 -3.27 1.43
CA ARG A 53 5.69 -3.32 2.89
C ARG A 53 4.90 -2.27 3.68
N ALA A 54 4.21 -1.36 3.00
CA ALA A 54 3.41 -0.35 3.65
C ALA A 54 2.24 0.10 2.77
N ILE A 55 1.23 0.68 3.43
CA ILE A 55 0.11 1.35 2.79
C ILE A 55 0.13 2.85 3.13
N ARG A 56 -0.29 3.71 2.20
CA ARG A 56 -0.42 5.15 2.38
C ARG A 56 -1.87 5.61 2.23
N PHE A 57 -2.26 6.60 3.03
CA PHE A 57 -3.57 7.24 2.96
C PHE A 57 -3.45 8.75 2.85
N ASN A 58 -4.28 9.35 1.99
CA ASN A 58 -4.41 10.80 1.88
C ASN A 58 -5.49 11.29 2.85
N VAL A 59 -5.11 12.07 3.87
CA VAL A 59 -6.05 12.51 4.91
C VAL A 59 -6.69 13.86 4.56
N ASN A 60 -6.05 14.65 3.68
CA ASN A 60 -6.49 16.00 3.30
C ASN A 60 -7.80 16.06 2.48
N ARG A 61 -8.36 14.92 2.08
CA ARG A 61 -9.58 14.84 1.25
C ARG A 61 -10.73 14.03 1.87
N GLY A 62 -10.63 13.62 3.13
CA GLY A 62 -11.55 12.63 3.73
C GLY A 62 -12.61 13.20 4.68
N GLY A 63 -13.79 12.58 4.68
CA GLY A 63 -14.84 12.73 5.70
C GLY A 63 -14.74 11.68 6.82
N SER A 64 -15.70 11.65 7.75
CA SER A 64 -15.71 10.70 8.88
C SER A 64 -15.78 9.23 8.47
N GLU A 65 -16.46 8.94 7.35
CA GLU A 65 -16.54 7.60 6.77
C GLU A 65 -15.17 7.13 6.24
N ASP A 66 -14.42 8.00 5.56
CA ASP A 66 -13.08 7.71 5.04
C ASP A 66 -12.07 7.39 6.16
N ILE A 67 -12.18 8.09 7.29
CA ILE A 67 -11.32 7.82 8.47
C ILE A 67 -11.60 6.44 9.05
N SER A 68 -12.86 5.99 9.03
CA SER A 68 -13.23 4.67 9.56
C SER A 68 -12.71 3.55 8.64
N TYR A 69 -12.80 3.73 7.33
CA TYR A 69 -12.21 2.81 6.35
C TYR A 69 -10.67 2.80 6.40
N LEU A 70 -10.05 3.95 6.70
CA LEU A 70 -8.62 4.05 6.93
C LEU A 70 -8.20 3.19 8.14
N ASP A 71 -8.81 3.40 9.32
CA ASP A 71 -8.46 2.65 10.54
C ASP A 71 -8.67 1.13 10.33
N TYR A 72 -9.78 0.75 9.70
CA TYR A 72 -10.06 -0.64 9.36
C TYR A 72 -8.95 -1.24 8.48
N LEU A 73 -8.64 -0.60 7.34
CA LEU A 73 -7.65 -1.15 6.42
C LEU A 73 -6.24 -1.15 7.02
N ALA A 74 -5.87 -0.11 7.77
CA ALA A 74 -4.58 0.00 8.45
C ALA A 74 -4.35 -1.15 9.43
N ARG A 75 -5.35 -1.47 10.26
CA ARG A 75 -5.29 -2.62 11.19
C ARG A 75 -5.20 -3.94 10.43
N ARG A 76 -6.03 -4.11 9.40
CA ARG A 76 -6.11 -5.35 8.63
C ARG A 76 -4.80 -5.67 7.90
N VAL A 77 -4.15 -4.70 7.25
CA VAL A 77 -2.86 -4.96 6.58
C VAL A 77 -1.74 -5.24 7.57
N TYR A 78 -1.80 -4.64 8.77
CA TYR A 78 -0.86 -4.94 9.84
C TYR A 78 -1.04 -6.37 10.36
N GLU A 79 -2.28 -6.79 10.64
CA GLU A 79 -2.58 -8.14 11.12
C GLU A 79 -2.26 -9.22 10.08
N LEU A 80 -2.52 -8.96 8.79
CA LEU A 80 -2.37 -9.97 7.73
C LEU A 80 -0.92 -10.14 7.27
N VAL A 81 -0.17 -9.04 7.12
CA VAL A 81 1.16 -9.04 6.48
C VAL A 81 2.17 -8.10 7.15
N ASN A 82 1.84 -7.56 8.33
CA ASN A 82 2.70 -6.66 9.11
C ASN A 82 3.12 -5.40 8.35
N TRP A 83 2.24 -4.86 7.50
CA TRP A 83 2.48 -3.60 6.81
C TRP A 83 2.35 -2.40 7.74
N HIS A 84 3.20 -1.40 7.52
CA HIS A 84 3.09 -0.11 8.19
C HIS A 84 2.13 0.81 7.45
N THR A 85 1.57 1.79 8.16
CA THR A 85 0.70 2.82 7.59
C THR A 85 1.41 4.16 7.56
N GLU A 86 1.41 4.81 6.38
CA GLU A 86 1.86 6.18 6.16
C GLU A 86 0.64 7.10 5.99
N LEU A 87 0.64 8.24 6.70
CA LEU A 87 -0.39 9.28 6.58
C LEU A 87 0.24 10.53 5.96
N TYR A 88 -0.46 11.13 4.99
CA TYR A 88 -0.02 12.36 4.32
C TYR A 88 -1.17 13.29 3.92
#